data_AF-A0A158NXJ3-F1
#
_entry.id   AF-A0A158NXJ3-F1
#
_cell.length_a   1.000
_cell.length_b   1.000
_cell.length_c   1.000
_cell.angle_alpha   90.00
_cell.angle_beta   90.00
_cell.angle_gamma   90.00
#
_symmetry.space_group_name_H-M   'P 1'
#
loop_
_entity.id
_entity.type
_entity.pdbx_description
1 polymer ?
#
loop_
_entity_poly.entity_id
_entity_poly.type
_entity_poly.pdbx_seq_one_letter_code
_entity_poly.pdbx_strand_id
1 'polypeptide(L)'
;MLIGGIVEYDDGTPSSTSQMAKDLVTFLSWTSRQEYDVQKLMFIKGMGVTLVFLASLIHYSRFIWSYLRSRQIAYVPKEKY
;
A
#
# COMPACT_ATOMS: atom_id res chain seq x y z
N MET A 1 13.51 36.41 0.13
CA MET A 1 14.56 35.74 0.92
C MET A 1 14.03 35.58 2.33
N LEU A 2 14.08 34.39 2.93
CA LEU A 2 13.62 34.15 4.30
C LEU A 2 14.72 34.58 5.29
N ILE A 3 14.36 35.24 6.37
CA ILE A 3 15.28 35.79 7.38
C ILE A 3 14.91 35.16 8.72
N GLY A 4 15.87 34.50 9.38
CA GLY A 4 15.63 33.84 10.67
C GLY A 4 15.16 34.83 11.75
N GLY A 5 14.20 34.39 12.57
CA GLY A 5 13.65 35.18 13.67
C GLY A 5 12.56 36.17 13.28
N ILE A 6 12.06 36.15 12.04
CA ILE A 6 11.07 37.13 11.56
C ILE A 6 9.62 36.80 11.93
N VAL A 7 9.34 35.52 12.22
CA VAL A 7 8.01 35.04 12.63
C VAL A 7 8.14 34.36 13.98
N GLU A 8 7.31 34.74 14.95
CA GLU A 8 7.13 33.97 16.18
C GLU A 8 6.00 32.96 15.98
N TYR A 9 6.33 31.68 16.15
CA TYR A 9 5.34 30.61 16.14
C TYR A 9 4.62 30.55 17.49
N ASP A 10 3.33 30.25 17.48
CA ASP A 10 2.47 30.13 18.66
C ASP A 10 2.84 28.93 19.55
N ASP A 11 3.42 27.89 18.94
CA ASP A 11 3.91 26.68 19.59
C ASP A 11 5.34 26.82 20.17
N GLY A 12 5.98 27.98 20.00
CA GLY A 12 7.35 28.24 20.46
C GLY A 12 8.45 27.60 19.60
N THR A 13 8.13 27.10 18.40
CA THR A 13 9.11 26.55 17.46
C THR A 13 10.13 27.62 17.05
N PRO A 14 11.45 27.31 17.05
CA PRO A 14 12.46 28.27 16.67
C PRO A 14 12.36 28.65 15.19
N SER A 15 12.26 29.96 14.93
CA SER A 15 12.11 30.56 13.61
C SER A 15 13.41 30.58 12.81
N SER A 16 13.99 29.41 12.57
CA SER A 16 15.13 29.27 11.67
C SER A 16 14.69 29.35 10.20
N THR A 17 15.56 29.83 9.32
CA THR A 17 15.28 29.94 7.88
C THR A 17 14.86 28.61 7.25
N SER A 18 15.50 27.50 7.66
CA SER A 18 15.18 26.16 7.18
C SER A 18 13.82 25.65 7.66
N GLN A 19 13.47 25.93 8.92
CA GLN A 19 12.18 25.54 9.50
C GLN A 19 11.04 26.26 8.77
N MET A 20 11.12 27.58 8.62
CA MET A 20 10.13 28.35 7.87
C MET A 20 10.00 27.88 6.41
N ALA A 21 11.12 27.57 5.75
CA ALA A 21 11.07 27.03 4.39
C ALA A 21 10.31 25.71 4.32
N LYS A 22 10.55 24.79 5.28
CA LYS A 22 9.85 23.51 5.37
C LYS A 22 8.35 23.70 5.58
N ASP A 23 7.96 24.59 6.48
CA ASP A 23 6.55 24.80 6.81
C ASP A 23 5.79 25.42 5.63
N LEU A 24 6.38 26.42 4.97
CA LEU A 24 5.82 27.04 3.77
C LEU A 24 5.65 26.03 2.64
N VAL A 25 6.66 25.22 2.37
CA VAL A 25 6.58 24.19 1.32
C VAL A 25 5.54 23.13 1.67
N THR A 26 5.44 22.74 2.93
CA THR A 26 4.43 21.78 3.40
C THR A 26 3.02 22.35 3.22
N PHE A 27 2.81 23.61 3.58
CA PHE A 27 1.54 24.31 3.36
C PHE A 27 1.20 24.42 1.87
N LEU A 28 2.15 24.86 1.03
CA LEU A 28 1.94 24.94 -0.42
C LEU A 28 1.62 23.57 -1.04
N SER A 29 2.33 22.53 -0.61
CA SER A 29 2.06 21.15 -1.03
C SER A 29 0.64 20.73 -0.66
N TRP A 30 0.19 21.03 0.56
CA TRP A 30 -1.19 20.78 0.99
C TRP A 30 -2.21 21.59 0.16
N THR A 31 -1.97 22.88 -0.11
CA THR A 31 -2.88 23.68 -0.95
C THR A 31 -2.99 23.15 -2.37
N SER A 32 -1.91 22.57 -2.90
CA SER A 32 -1.90 21.96 -4.23
C SER A 32 -2.68 20.65 -4.29
N ARG A 33 -2.80 19.94 -3.15
CA ARG A 33 -3.38 18.61 -3.03
C ARG A 33 -4.04 18.38 -1.66
N GLN A 34 -5.24 18.92 -1.50
CA GLN A 34 -5.98 18.87 -0.23
C GLN A 34 -6.50 17.45 0.08
N GLU A 35 -6.71 16.62 -0.94
CA GLU A 35 -7.26 15.26 -0.83
C GLU A 35 -6.22 14.18 -0.52
N TYR A 36 -4.94 14.56 -0.37
CA TYR A 36 -3.82 13.64 -0.26
C TYR A 36 -3.95 12.64 0.91
N ASP A 37 -4.39 13.11 2.08
CA ASP A 37 -4.52 12.24 3.26
C ASP A 37 -5.69 11.25 3.12
N VAL A 38 -6.78 11.68 2.50
CA VAL A 38 -7.92 10.80 2.19
C VAL A 38 -7.51 9.76 1.15
N GLN A 39 -6.75 10.15 0.14
CA GLN A 39 -6.23 9.22 -0.87
C GLN A 39 -5.33 8.16 -0.24
N LYS A 40 -4.43 8.56 0.68
CA LYS A 40 -3.60 7.61 1.44
C LYS A 40 -4.45 6.65 2.28
N LEU A 41 -5.46 7.16 2.98
CA LEU A 41 -6.34 6.31 3.78
C LEU A 41 -7.08 5.29 2.92
N MET A 42 -7.62 5.71 1.77
CA MET A 42 -8.31 4.82 0.84
C MET A 42 -7.36 3.80 0.22
N PHE A 43 -6.12 4.18 -0.09
CA PHE A 43 -5.10 3.26 -0.56
C PHE A 43 -4.80 2.16 0.46
N ILE A 44 -4.60 2.52 1.74
CA ILE A 44 -4.35 1.54 2.81
C ILE A 44 -5.53 0.58 2.98
N LYS A 45 -6.76 1.10 2.98
CA LYS A 45 -7.98 0.29 3.04
C LYS A 45 -8.09 -0.65 1.84
N GLY A 46 -7.86 -0.13 0.63
CA GLY A 46 -7.91 -0.90 -0.62
C GLY A 46 -6.86 -2.02 -0.65
N MET A 47 -5.63 -1.74 -0.21
CA MET A 47 -4.59 -2.76 -0.08
C MET A 47 -4.99 -3.87 0.89
N GLY A 48 -5.56 -3.52 2.04
CA GLY A 48 -6.01 -4.50 3.03
C GLY A 48 -7.04 -5.47 2.45
N VAL A 49 -8.07 -4.94 1.80
CA VAL A 49 -9.11 -5.76 1.13
C VAL A 49 -8.49 -6.63 0.03
N THR A 50 -7.61 -6.06 -0.80
CA THR A 50 -6.97 -6.76 -1.91
C THR A 50 -6.11 -7.92 -1.42
N LEU A 51 -5.38 -7.77 -0.32
CA LEU A 51 -4.54 -8.84 0.24
C LEU A 51 -5.38 -10.03 0.74
N VAL A 52 -6.48 -9.75 1.45
CA VAL A 52 -7.40 -10.81 1.93
C VAL A 52 -8.04 -11.54 0.75
N PHE A 53 -8.47 -10.79 -0.26
CA PHE A 53 -9.05 -11.35 -1.47
C PHE A 53 -8.04 -12.22 -2.23
N LEU A 54 -6.81 -11.74 -2.42
CA LEU A 54 -5.74 -12.46 -3.10
C LEU A 54 -5.38 -13.76 -2.36
N ALA A 55 -5.25 -13.72 -1.02
CA ALA A 55 -4.99 -14.91 -0.22
C ALA A 55 -6.10 -15.97 -0.40
N SER A 56 -7.36 -15.52 -0.42
CA SER A 56 -8.53 -16.37 -0.65
C SER A 56 -8.51 -16.99 -2.04
N LEU A 57 -8.20 -16.22 -3.09
CA LEU A 57 -8.08 -16.71 -4.46
C LEU A 57 -6.94 -17.72 -4.62
N ILE A 58 -5.79 -17.47 -4.01
CA ILE A 58 -4.66 -18.40 -4.01
C ILE A 58 -5.05 -19.70 -3.32
N HIS A 59 -5.71 -19.62 -2.17
CA HIS A 59 -6.19 -20.80 -1.45
C HIS A 59 -7.17 -21.61 -2.30
N TYR A 60 -8.17 -20.96 -2.90
CA TYR A 60 -9.17 -21.60 -3.76
C TYR A 60 -8.54 -22.24 -5.00
N SER A 61 -7.59 -21.55 -5.64
CA SER A 61 -6.84 -22.11 -6.76
C SER A 61 -6.07 -23.36 -6.31
N ARG A 62 -5.34 -23.29 -5.18
CA ARG A 62 -4.64 -24.47 -4.64
C ARG A 62 -5.57 -25.64 -4.37
N PHE A 63 -6.77 -25.38 -3.86
CA PHE A 63 -7.78 -26.41 -3.63
C PHE A 63 -8.19 -27.11 -4.93
N ILE A 64 -8.54 -26.37 -5.99
CA ILE A 64 -8.91 -26.94 -7.30
C ILE A 64 -7.75 -27.75 -7.89
N TRP A 65 -6.55 -27.17 -7.91
CA TRP A 65 -5.37 -27.81 -8.49
C TRP A 65 -4.87 -29.00 -7.67
N SER A 66 -5.31 -29.15 -6.42
CA SER A 66 -4.92 -30.29 -5.57
C SER A 66 -5.38 -31.61 -6.17
N TYR A 67 -6.57 -31.67 -6.76
CA TYR A 67 -7.08 -32.89 -7.39
C TYR A 67 -6.16 -33.35 -8.52
N LEU A 68 -5.79 -32.45 -9.43
CA LEU A 68 -4.89 -32.79 -10.53
C LEU A 68 -3.52 -33.22 -10.03
N ARG A 69 -3.00 -32.56 -8.98
CA ARG A 69 -1.67 -32.85 -8.43
C ARG A 69 -1.61 -34.18 -7.67
N SER A 70 -2.69 -34.64 -7.07
CA SER A 70 -2.73 -35.89 -6.29
C SER A 70 -3.01 -37.14 -7.11
N ARG A 71 -3.36 -37.01 -8.41
CA ARG A 71 -3.68 -38.16 -9.26
C ARG A 71 -2.45 -39.04 -9.48
N GLN A 72 -2.57 -40.31 -9.11
CA GLN A 72 -1.65 -41.37 -9.49
C GLN A 72 -2.25 -42.12 -10.69
N ILE A 73 -1.49 -42.26 -11.77
CA ILE A 73 -1.94 -42.94 -12.99
C ILE A 73 -1.09 -44.20 -13.16
N ALA A 74 -1.73 -45.36 -13.22
CA ALA A 74 -1.08 -46.64 -13.52
C ALA A 74 -1.65 -47.18 -14.83
N TYR A 75 -0.76 -47.62 -15.72
CA TYR A 75 -1.15 -48.28 -16.97
C TYR A 75 -1.21 -49.80 -16.73
N VAL A 76 -2.38 -50.40 -16.97
CA VAL A 76 -2.57 -51.85 -16.92
C VAL A 76 -2.70 -52.37 -18.36
N PRO A 77 -1.70 -53.08 -18.90
CA PRO A 77 -1.78 -53.64 -20.24
C PRO A 77 -2.84 -54.75 -20.29
N LYS A 78 -3.62 -54.81 -21.37
CA LYS A 78 -4.52 -55.95 -21.62
C LYS A 78 -3.71 -57.17 -22.02
N GLU A 79 -3.96 -58.31 -21.37
CA GLU A 79 -3.43 -59.60 -21.81
C GLU A 79 -3.99 -59.94 -23.20
N LYS A 80 -3.11 -60.35 -24.11
CA LYS A 80 -3.50 -60.93 -25.40
C LYS A 80 -3.93 -62.37 -25.15
N TYR A 81 -5.19 -62.67 -25.45
CA TYR A 81 -5.65 -64.04 -25.69
C TYR A 81 -4.91 -64.65 -26.88
#